data_AF-A0A351MSP1-F1
#
_entry.id   AF-A0A351MSP1-F1
#
_cell.length_a   1.000
_cell.length_b   1.000
_cell.length_c   1.000
_cell.angle_alpha   90.00
_cell.angle_beta   90.00
_cell.angle_gamma   90.00
#
_symmetry.space_group_name_H-M   'P 1'
#
loop_
_entity.id
_entity.type
_entity.pdbx_description
1 polymer ?
#
loop_
_entity_poly.entity_id
_entity_poly.type
_entity_poly.pdbx_seq_one_letter_code
_entity_poly.pdbx_strand_id
1 'polypeptide(L)'
;MDNLRPKLVSKSGAILDVILTVIFFVWMTGILKKHVPWVEEGETAVLVGAAACSLCLSGVFWMALSLFRVTLADQIIQRTA
;
A
#
# COMPACT_ATOMS: atom_id res chain seq x y z
N MET A 1 17.46 -27.65 14.82
CA MET A 1 17.63 -27.38 13.38
C MET A 1 16.81 -26.13 13.04
N ASP A 2 17.16 -24.97 13.58
CA ASP A 2 16.20 -23.85 13.68
C ASP A 2 16.67 -22.53 13.05
N ASN A 3 17.91 -22.48 12.52
CA ASN A 3 18.56 -21.25 12.08
C ASN A 3 18.73 -21.11 10.55
N LEU A 4 18.22 -22.05 9.75
CA LEU A 4 18.35 -22.03 8.27
C LEU A 4 17.15 -21.45 7.51
N ARG A 5 16.14 -20.91 8.21
CA ARG A 5 15.03 -20.23 7.52
C ARG A 5 15.48 -18.79 7.18
N PRO A 6 15.60 -18.42 5.89
CA PRO A 6 15.80 -17.03 5.52
C PRO A 6 14.73 -16.20 6.23
N LYS A 7 15.11 -15.10 6.88
CA LYS A 7 14.14 -14.23 7.57
C LYS A 7 13.13 -13.73 6.54
N LEU A 8 11.94 -14.34 6.56
CA LEU A 8 10.85 -14.10 5.61
C LEU A 8 10.31 -12.67 5.68
N VAL A 9 10.66 -11.94 6.75
CA VAL A 9 10.38 -10.51 6.92
C VAL A 9 11.70 -9.78 7.15
N SER A 10 12.29 -9.26 6.07
CA SER A 10 13.34 -8.25 6.20
C SER A 10 12.69 -6.92 6.60
N LYS A 11 13.22 -6.27 7.65
CA LYS A 11 12.76 -4.94 8.09
C LYS A 11 12.77 -3.92 6.93
N SER A 12 13.71 -4.08 5.99
CA SER A 12 13.81 -3.24 4.79
C SER A 12 12.61 -3.37 3.85
N GLY A 13 12.02 -4.57 3.73
CA GLY A 13 10.83 -4.78 2.90
C GLY A 13 9.61 -4.06 3.46
N ALA A 14 9.41 -4.13 4.77
CA ALA A 14 8.31 -3.41 5.43
C ALA A 14 8.42 -1.88 5.26
N ILE A 15 9.63 -1.32 5.30
CA ILE A 15 9.83 0.12 5.08
C ILE A 15 9.49 0.50 3.63
N LEU A 16 9.89 -0.32 2.66
CA LEU A 16 9.55 -0.12 1.25
C LEU A 16 8.03 -0.13 1.04
N ASP A 17 7.33 -1.06 1.70
CA ASP A 17 5.86 -1.16 1.65
C ASP A 17 5.19 0.14 2.16
N VAL A 18 5.76 0.80 3.19
CA VAL A 18 5.25 2.09 3.74
C VAL A 18 5.44 3.21 2.76
N ILE A 19 6.64 3.32 2.23
CA ILE A 19 6.96 4.39 1.28
C ILE A 19 6.04 4.28 0.07
N LEU A 20 5.87 3.08 -0.48
CA LEU A 20 5.03 2.86 -1.66
C LEU A 20 3.56 3.15 -1.37
N THR A 21 3.07 2.79 -0.18
CA THR A 21 1.67 3.06 0.22
C THR A 21 1.40 4.54 0.44
N VAL A 22 2.34 5.29 1.01
CA VAL A 22 2.21 6.75 1.17
C VAL A 22 2.21 7.46 -0.18
N ILE A 23 3.08 7.05 -1.10
CA ILE A 23 3.10 7.59 -2.47
C ILE A 23 1.77 7.30 -3.17
N PHE A 24 1.27 6.06 -3.06
CA PHE A 24 -0.02 5.66 -3.62
C PHE A 24 -1.17 6.48 -3.04
N PHE A 25 -1.17 6.73 -1.72
CA PHE A 25 -2.19 7.54 -1.06
C PHE A 25 -2.27 8.96 -1.61
N VAL A 26 -1.13 9.66 -1.70
CA VAL A 26 -1.07 11.04 -2.21
C VAL A 26 -1.52 11.10 -3.66
N TRP A 27 -1.03 10.18 -4.49
CA TRP A 27 -1.38 10.10 -5.90
C TRP A 27 -2.88 9.81 -6.10
N MET A 28 -3.43 8.85 -5.35
CA MET A 28 -4.81 8.43 -5.47
C MET A 28 -5.78 9.51 -4.95
N THR A 29 -5.42 10.23 -3.89
CA THR A 29 -6.19 11.40 -3.41
C THR A 29 -6.30 12.47 -4.51
N GLY A 30 -5.20 12.75 -5.21
CA GLY A 30 -5.17 13.72 -6.30
C GLY A 30 -6.07 13.33 -7.49
N ILE A 31 -6.14 12.04 -7.80
CA ILE A 31 -7.05 11.52 -8.83
C ILE A 31 -8.51 11.63 -8.36
N LEU A 32 -8.80 11.16 -7.15
CA LEU A 32 -10.17 11.12 -6.64
C LEU A 32 -10.78 12.50 -6.47
N LYS A 33 -9.99 13.54 -6.17
CA LYS A 33 -10.48 14.93 -6.05
C LYS A 33 -11.33 15.36 -7.24
N LYS A 34 -11.03 14.88 -8.46
CA LYS A 34 -11.80 15.21 -9.69
C LYS A 34 -13.12 14.43 -9.84
N HIS A 35 -13.28 13.35 -9.09
CA HIS A 35 -14.43 12.45 -9.18
C HIS A 35 -15.40 12.57 -8.00
N VAL A 36 -15.06 13.30 -6.94
CA VAL A 36 -15.96 13.49 -5.78
C VAL A 36 -17.09 14.47 -6.16
N PRO A 37 -18.36 14.06 -6.09
CA PRO A 37 -19.50 14.90 -6.48
C PRO A 37 -19.93 15.90 -5.39
N TRP A 38 -19.05 16.29 -4.46
CA TRP A 38 -19.36 17.17 -3.30
C TRP A 38 -18.97 18.63 -3.55
N VAL A 39 -18.98 19.05 -4.82
CA VAL A 39 -18.55 20.40 -5.23
C VAL A 39 -19.36 21.50 -4.52
N GLU A 40 -20.62 21.23 -4.17
CA GLU A 40 -21.51 22.18 -3.50
C GLU A 40 -21.21 22.37 -2.00
N GLU A 41 -20.54 21.41 -1.36
CA GLU A 41 -20.21 21.41 0.09
C GLU A 41 -18.87 22.12 0.39
N GLY A 42 -18.15 22.57 -0.64
CA GLY A 42 -16.87 23.29 -0.54
C GLY A 42 -15.62 22.42 -0.72
N GLU A 43 -14.49 23.09 -0.99
CA GLU A 43 -13.22 22.41 -1.36
C GLU A 43 -12.69 21.50 -0.25
N THR A 44 -12.93 21.84 1.02
CA THR A 44 -12.55 21.03 2.17
C THR A 44 -13.33 19.71 2.24
N ALA A 45 -14.62 19.72 1.92
CA ALA A 45 -15.44 18.50 1.92
C ALA A 45 -14.98 17.53 0.81
N VAL A 46 -14.70 18.07 -0.38
CA VAL A 46 -14.15 17.31 -1.51
C VAL A 46 -12.80 16.66 -1.15
N LEU A 47 -11.93 17.40 -0.47
CA LEU A 47 -10.62 16.89 -0.06
C LEU A 47 -10.73 15.80 1.03
N VAL A 48 -11.63 15.97 1.99
CA VAL A 48 -11.88 14.96 3.04
C VAL A 48 -12.49 13.69 2.43
N GLY A 49 -13.46 13.82 1.51
CA GLY A 49 -14.04 12.67 0.82
C GLY A 49 -13.02 11.90 -0.03
N ALA A 50 -12.19 12.62 -0.78
CA ALA A 50 -11.10 12.02 -1.56
C ALA A 50 -10.05 11.35 -0.67
N ALA A 51 -9.70 11.97 0.47
CA ALA A 51 -8.74 11.43 1.44
C ALA A 51 -9.29 10.18 2.15
N ALA A 52 -10.55 10.18 2.56
CA ALA A 52 -11.17 9.02 3.21
C ALA A 52 -11.23 7.80 2.28
N CYS A 53 -11.62 8.01 1.02
CA CYS A 53 -11.73 6.93 0.05
C CYS A 53 -10.35 6.41 -0.40
N SER A 54 -9.38 7.31 -0.62
CA SER A 54 -7.99 6.91 -0.92
C SER A 54 -7.31 6.22 0.26
N LEU A 55 -7.67 6.52 1.51
CA LEU A 55 -7.18 5.80 2.70
C LEU A 55 -7.58 4.32 2.66
N CYS A 56 -8.84 4.03 2.34
CA CYS A 56 -9.33 2.66 2.20
C CYS A 56 -8.58 1.91 1.08
N LEU A 57 -8.41 2.54 -0.08
CA LEU A 57 -7.68 1.95 -1.20
C LEU A 57 -6.20 1.72 -0.87
N SER A 58 -5.58 2.64 -0.14
CA SER A 58 -4.19 2.51 0.32
C SER A 58 -4.04 1.38 1.34
N GLY A 59 -5.04 1.16 2.19
CA GLY A 59 -5.09 0.01 3.11
C GLY A 59 -5.15 -1.33 2.37
N VAL A 60 -5.95 -1.43 1.30
CA VAL A 60 -6.00 -2.64 0.45
C VAL A 60 -4.66 -2.82 -0.28
N PHE A 61 -4.08 -1.74 -0.80
CA PHE A 61 -2.78 -1.78 -1.45
C PHE A 61 -1.67 -2.27 -0.50
N TRP A 62 -1.66 -1.79 0.74
CA TRP A 62 -0.75 -2.27 1.79
C TRP A 62 -0.87 -3.77 2.04
N MET A 63 -2.10 -4.29 2.11
CA MET A 63 -2.35 -5.72 2.29
C MET A 63 -1.85 -6.51 1.08
N ALA A 64 -2.05 -6.00 -0.14
CA ALA A 64 -1.54 -6.61 -1.37
C ALA A 64 0.00 -6.65 -1.40
N LEU A 65 0.68 -5.58 -1.00
CA LEU A 65 2.14 -5.55 -0.88
C LEU A 65 2.66 -6.56 0.15
N SER A 66 1.95 -6.67 1.28
CA SER A 66 2.29 -7.64 2.32
C SER A 66 2.23 -9.08 1.81
N LEU A 67 1.22 -9.43 1.00
CA LEU A 67 1.11 -10.73 0.35
C LEU A 67 2.19 -10.92 -0.72
N PHE A 68 2.38 -9.92 -1.58
CA PHE A 68 3.39 -9.95 -2.64
C PHE A 68 4.80 -10.21 -2.09
N ARG A 69 5.15 -9.58 -0.96
CA ARG A 69 6.43 -9.80 -0.30
C ARG A 69 6.63 -11.25 0.15
N VAL A 70 5.58 -11.87 0.70
CA VAL A 70 5.63 -13.28 1.13
C VAL A 70 5.75 -14.19 -0.08
N THR A 71 4.97 -13.95 -1.14
CA THR A 71 5.06 -14.71 -2.39
C THR A 71 6.43 -14.57 -3.06
N LEU A 72 6.97 -13.35 -3.12
CA LEU A 72 8.30 -13.09 -3.68
C LEU A 72 9.39 -13.82 -2.89
N ALA A 73 9.31 -13.80 -1.57
CA ALA A 73 10.24 -14.54 -0.72
C ALA A 73 10.18 -16.05 -0.97
N ASP A 74 8.97 -16.61 -1.10
CA ASP A 74 8.76 -18.02 -1.42
C ASP A 74 9.34 -18.39 -2.81
N GLN A 75 9.08 -17.57 -3.83
CA GLN A 75 9.61 -17.77 -5.19
C GLN A 75 11.14 -17.70 -5.24
N ILE A 76 11.76 -16.79 -4.48
CA ILE A 76 13.24 -16.69 -4.40
C ILE A 76 13.83 -17.95 -3.75
N ILE A 77 13.19 -18.48 -2.70
CA ILE A 77 13.60 -19.71 -2.04
C ILE A 77 13.49 -20.89 -3.02
N GLN A 78 12.34 -21.04 -3.69
CA GLN A 78 12.12 -22.11 -4.67
C GLN A 78 13.11 -22.06 -5.85
N ARG A 79 13.50 -20.86 -6.30
CA ARG A 79 14.47 -20.70 -7.40
C ARG A 79 15.91 -21.08 -7.02
N THR A 80 16.24 -21.01 -5.73
CA THR A 80 17.62 -21.21 -5.23
C THR A 80 17.85 -22.61 -4.65
N ALA A 81 16.76 -23.37 -4.41
CA ALA A 81 16.78 -24.78 -4.00
C ALA A 81 16.96 -25.71 -5.20
#